data_AF-A0A1D2XED0-F1
#
_entry.id   AF-A0A1D2XED0-F1
#
_cell.length_a   1.000
_cell.length_b   1.000
_cell.length_c   1.000
_cell.angle_alpha   90.00
_cell.angle_beta   90.00
_cell.angle_gamma   90.00
#
_symmetry.space_group_name_H-M   'P 1'
#
loop_
_entity.id
_entity.type
_entity.pdbx_description
1 polymer ?
#
loop_
_entity_poly.entity_id
_entity_poly.type
_entity_poly.pdbx_seq_one_letter_code
_entity_poly.pdbx_strand_id
1 'polypeptide(L)'
;MLTENKVLRRFFYATRLGGIIREFFRYLIFTVTKREEKNAESTGDVFAIVNDVRLVSGYNIFPMFGTLLSLVRDGEIIRADDFDFAFVGGHEDIVGLLDVFGCRGFELIGVSVVGREVYEISFVYRTIRVDIFRLVDSVDGVGHVCPNFRTSLPVIMEYGGAYVHKYDNYFKVDYGGIETCAGVILPMPTRECAVMIFERHYGVDWKVPKNRDFIDYEFYEFVEGECFILHGRSEDIVGWINEKL
;
A
#
# COMPACT_ATOMS: atom_id res chain seq x y z
N MET A 1 18.40 -42.21 51.74
CA MET A 1 18.32 -40.76 51.47
C MET A 1 19.21 -40.47 50.28
N LEU A 2 18.73 -40.69 49.06
CA LEU A 2 18.10 -39.71 48.16
C LEU A 2 19.08 -38.67 47.58
N THR A 3 19.71 -39.11 46.47
CA THR A 3 20.01 -38.38 45.22
C THR A 3 21.10 -37.31 45.17
N GLU A 4 22.36 -37.76 45.22
CA GLU A 4 23.45 -37.23 44.40
C GLU A 4 23.34 -37.78 42.97
N ASN A 5 22.54 -37.14 42.10
CA ASN A 5 22.62 -37.33 40.64
C ASN A 5 21.62 -36.38 39.96
N LYS A 6 22.02 -35.13 39.67
CA LYS A 6 21.42 -34.29 38.61
C LYS A 6 22.07 -32.92 38.38
N VAL A 7 23.02 -32.48 39.22
CA VAL A 7 23.59 -31.12 39.10
C VAL A 7 24.86 -31.06 38.25
N LEU A 8 25.62 -32.15 38.10
CA LEU A 8 26.92 -32.15 37.41
C LEU A 8 26.93 -32.69 35.96
N ARG A 9 25.77 -32.99 35.36
CA ARG A 9 25.65 -33.27 33.91
C ARG A 9 25.06 -32.12 33.08
N ARG A 10 24.73 -30.99 33.69
CA ARG A 10 24.24 -29.80 32.95
C ARG A 10 25.31 -28.77 32.60
N PHE A 11 26.55 -28.94 33.05
CA PHE A 11 27.61 -27.94 32.85
C PHE A 11 28.49 -28.13 31.60
N PHE A 12 28.28 -29.20 30.81
CA PHE A 12 29.00 -29.41 29.54
C PHE A 12 28.14 -29.22 28.28
N TYR A 13 26.90 -28.75 28.42
CA TYR A 13 26.01 -28.37 27.30
C TYR A 13 25.83 -26.84 27.15
N ALA A 14 26.42 -26.03 28.04
CA ALA A 14 26.22 -24.58 28.07
C ALA A 14 27.20 -23.79 27.16
N THR A 15 28.33 -24.36 26.76
CA THR A 15 29.33 -23.65 25.92
C THR A 15 29.11 -23.83 24.43
N ARG A 16 28.44 -24.91 23.98
CA ARG A 16 28.02 -25.09 22.58
C ARG A 16 26.68 -24.42 22.27
N LEU A 17 25.68 -24.51 23.17
CA LEU A 17 24.41 -23.80 22.96
C LEU A 17 24.57 -22.28 23.03
N GLY A 18 25.42 -21.74 23.91
CA GLY A 18 25.69 -20.31 23.97
C GLY A 18 26.32 -19.77 22.67
N GLY A 19 27.20 -20.54 22.03
CA GLY A 19 27.78 -20.21 20.72
C GLY A 19 26.74 -20.27 19.58
N ILE A 20 25.92 -21.32 19.54
CA ILE A 20 24.86 -21.48 18.53
C ILE A 20 23.77 -20.41 18.68
N ILE A 21 23.36 -20.10 19.92
CA ILE A 21 22.40 -19.03 20.20
C ILE A 21 23.00 -17.68 19.82
N ARG A 22 24.27 -17.41 20.13
CA ARG A 22 24.94 -16.15 19.77
C ARG A 22 25.11 -15.99 18.25
N GLU A 23 25.45 -17.06 17.53
CA GLU A 23 25.53 -17.04 16.06
C GLU A 23 24.14 -16.95 15.41
N PHE A 24 23.11 -17.55 16.01
CA PHE A 24 21.72 -17.38 15.57
C PHE A 24 21.23 -15.95 15.80
N PHE A 25 21.51 -15.33 16.95
CA PHE A 25 21.19 -13.93 17.20
C PHE A 25 22.00 -12.98 16.31
N ARG A 26 23.28 -13.27 16.04
CA ARG A 26 24.07 -12.51 15.06
C ARG A 26 23.51 -12.66 13.66
N TYR A 27 23.13 -13.86 13.23
CA TYR A 27 22.49 -14.10 11.95
C TYR A 27 21.11 -13.41 11.87
N LEU A 28 20.33 -13.45 12.95
CA LEU A 28 19.03 -12.81 13.03
C LEU A 28 19.17 -11.28 13.00
N ILE A 29 20.05 -10.72 13.82
CA ILE A 29 20.36 -9.28 13.82
C ILE A 29 20.90 -8.89 12.44
N PHE A 30 21.89 -9.60 11.89
CA PHE A 30 22.43 -9.33 10.56
C PHE A 30 21.38 -9.41 9.45
N THR A 31 20.47 -10.39 9.51
CA THR A 31 19.36 -10.53 8.57
C THR A 31 18.34 -9.40 8.74
N VAL A 32 18.05 -9.00 9.98
CA VAL A 32 17.14 -7.87 10.29
C VAL A 32 17.76 -6.56 9.82
N THR A 33 19.03 -6.28 10.13
CA THR A 33 19.74 -5.08 9.71
C THR A 33 19.90 -5.02 8.19
N LYS A 34 20.25 -6.13 7.52
CA LYS A 34 20.26 -6.18 6.05
C LYS A 34 18.89 -5.97 5.42
N ARG A 35 17.83 -6.46 6.07
CA ARG A 35 16.44 -6.23 5.62
C ARG A 35 16.05 -4.76 5.82
N GLU A 36 16.48 -4.13 6.91
CA GLU A 36 16.26 -2.71 7.18
C GLU A 36 17.05 -1.82 6.20
N GLU A 37 18.32 -2.13 5.92
CA GLU A 37 19.14 -1.43 4.91
C GLU A 37 18.55 -1.57 3.49
N LYS A 38 18.16 -2.80 3.10
CA LYS A 38 17.54 -3.05 1.80
C LYS A 38 16.18 -2.37 1.68
N ASN A 39 15.40 -2.31 2.77
CA ASN A 39 14.14 -1.59 2.82
C ASN A 39 14.34 -0.07 2.70
N ALA A 40 15.34 0.49 3.38
CA ALA A 40 15.66 1.92 3.30
C ALA A 40 16.11 2.35 1.90
N GLU A 41 17.02 1.59 1.26
CA GLU A 41 17.45 1.82 -0.13
C GLU A 41 16.25 1.74 -1.08
N SER A 42 15.41 0.73 -0.90
CA SER A 42 14.23 0.56 -1.73
C SER A 42 13.13 1.62 -1.52
N THR A 43 13.06 2.21 -0.33
CA THR A 43 12.14 3.33 -0.02
C THR A 43 12.56 4.57 -0.80
N GLY A 44 13.85 4.89 -0.80
CA GLY A 44 14.41 5.99 -1.57
C GLY A 44 14.17 5.81 -3.07
N ASP A 45 14.41 4.61 -3.59
CA ASP A 45 14.17 4.26 -4.99
C ASP A 45 12.69 4.47 -5.38
N VAL A 46 11.74 3.95 -4.60
CA VAL A 46 10.30 4.10 -4.89
C VAL A 46 9.89 5.57 -4.93
N PHE A 47 10.26 6.38 -3.93
CA PHE A 47 9.90 7.80 -3.89
C PHE A 47 10.54 8.59 -5.05
N ALA A 48 11.79 8.31 -5.38
CA ALA A 48 12.48 8.97 -6.50
C ALA A 48 11.80 8.65 -7.84
N ILE A 49 11.46 7.37 -8.06
CA ILE A 49 10.80 6.93 -9.29
C ILE A 49 9.38 7.50 -9.38
N VAL A 50 8.60 7.45 -8.30
CA VAL A 50 7.24 8.03 -8.28
C VAL A 50 7.29 9.53 -8.55
N ASN A 51 8.29 10.26 -8.04
CA ASN A 51 8.45 11.68 -8.37
C ASN A 51 8.84 11.90 -9.85
N ASP A 52 9.65 11.02 -10.43
CA ASP A 52 9.94 11.09 -11.86
C ASP A 52 8.70 10.81 -12.72
N VAL A 53 7.89 9.81 -12.36
CA VAL A 53 6.57 9.56 -12.98
C VAL A 53 5.69 10.80 -12.88
N ARG A 54 5.63 11.42 -11.68
CA ARG A 54 4.89 12.66 -11.41
C ARG A 54 5.31 13.80 -12.34
N LEU A 55 6.62 13.99 -12.50
CA LEU A 55 7.19 15.04 -13.36
C LEU A 55 6.89 14.81 -14.84
N VAL A 56 6.91 13.56 -15.31
CA VAL A 56 6.69 13.22 -16.72
C VAL A 56 5.22 13.21 -17.09
N SER A 57 4.37 12.64 -16.25
CA SER A 57 2.92 12.54 -16.49
C SER A 57 2.16 13.84 -16.21
N GLY A 58 2.72 14.72 -15.38
CA GLY A 58 2.06 15.95 -14.95
C GLY A 58 1.02 15.74 -13.85
N TYR A 59 0.74 14.51 -13.43
CA TYR A 59 -0.14 14.24 -12.30
C TYR A 59 0.46 14.74 -10.99
N ASN A 60 -0.35 15.31 -10.11
CA ASN A 60 0.08 15.67 -8.77
C ASN A 60 -0.02 14.45 -7.83
N ILE A 61 0.96 13.55 -7.93
CA ILE A 61 1.05 12.33 -7.11
C ILE A 61 1.66 12.65 -5.74
N PHE A 62 1.01 12.21 -4.67
CA PHE A 62 1.42 12.42 -3.27
C PHE A 62 1.23 11.15 -2.42
N PRO A 63 1.93 11.00 -1.28
CA PRO A 63 1.75 9.86 -0.39
C PRO A 63 0.33 9.77 0.19
N MET A 64 -0.21 8.56 0.28
CA MET A 64 -1.55 8.26 0.82
C MET A 64 -1.44 7.22 1.96
N PHE A 65 -2.52 7.03 2.72
CA PHE A 65 -2.72 5.94 3.68
C PHE A 65 -1.50 5.59 4.55
N GLY A 66 -1.02 4.34 4.53
CA GLY A 66 0.03 3.87 5.44
C GLY A 66 1.35 4.62 5.22
N THR A 67 1.62 4.99 3.97
CA THR A 67 2.81 5.78 3.60
C THR A 67 2.72 7.20 4.16
N LEU A 68 1.59 7.88 3.96
CA LEU A 68 1.36 9.22 4.50
C LEU A 68 1.35 9.21 6.04
N LEU A 69 0.71 8.21 6.65
CA LEU A 69 0.63 8.04 8.09
C LEU A 69 2.02 7.90 8.71
N SER A 70 2.88 7.07 8.13
CA SER A 70 4.26 6.89 8.61
C SER A 70 5.04 8.20 8.55
N LEU A 71 4.95 8.93 7.44
CA LEU A 71 5.63 10.22 7.28
C LEU A 71 5.14 11.30 8.26
N VAL A 72 3.82 11.39 8.50
CA VAL A 72 3.23 12.45 9.33
C VAL A 72 3.27 12.12 10.82
N ARG A 73 2.99 10.86 11.20
CA ARG A 73 2.96 10.42 12.59
C ARG A 73 4.35 10.13 13.14
N ASP A 74 5.13 9.38 12.37
CA ASP A 74 6.39 8.79 12.83
C ASP A 74 7.61 9.59 12.33
N GLY A 75 7.43 10.42 11.29
CA GLY A 75 8.50 11.26 10.71
C GLY A 75 9.43 10.50 9.76
N GLU A 76 9.27 9.18 9.68
CA GLU A 76 10.06 8.28 8.84
C GLU A 76 9.25 7.03 8.48
N ILE A 77 9.69 6.31 7.45
CA ILE A 77 9.12 5.02 7.07
C ILE A 77 10.00 3.92 7.67
N ILE A 78 9.62 3.44 8.86
CA ILE A 78 10.41 2.44 9.60
C ILE A 78 10.29 1.06 8.92
N ARG A 79 9.06 0.68 8.52
CA ARG A 79 8.74 -0.54 7.78
C ARG A 79 7.51 -0.28 6.92
N ALA A 80 7.60 -0.64 5.64
CA ALA A 80 6.49 -0.62 4.72
C ALA A 80 6.45 -1.98 4.01
N ASP A 81 5.31 -2.67 4.10
CA ASP A 81 5.07 -3.89 3.32
C ASP A 81 4.60 -3.54 1.90
N ASP A 82 4.02 -2.36 1.74
CA ASP A 82 3.59 -1.69 0.51
C ASP A 82 3.77 -0.17 0.61
N PHE A 83 3.70 0.52 -0.52
CA PHE A 83 3.64 1.98 -0.58
C PHE A 83 2.35 2.43 -1.24
N ASP A 84 1.68 3.38 -0.61
CA ASP A 84 0.41 3.96 -1.05
C ASP A 84 0.66 5.39 -1.52
N PHE A 85 0.24 5.68 -2.75
CA PHE A 85 0.23 7.04 -3.29
C PHE A 85 -1.11 7.35 -3.91
N ALA A 86 -1.41 8.63 -4.08
CA ALA A 86 -2.64 9.06 -4.71
C ALA A 86 -2.40 10.26 -5.63
N PHE A 87 -3.33 10.48 -6.56
CA PHE A 87 -3.46 11.72 -7.30
C PHE A 87 -4.94 12.10 -7.40
N VAL A 88 -5.22 13.38 -7.59
CA VAL A 88 -6.57 13.88 -7.88
C VAL A 88 -6.67 14.08 -9.39
N GLY A 89 -7.66 13.48 -10.04
CA GLY A 89 -7.84 13.66 -11.48
C GLY A 89 -8.90 12.78 -12.14
N GLY A 90 -9.13 13.08 -13.43
CA GLY A 90 -10.03 12.34 -14.29
C GLY A 90 -9.47 10.99 -14.77
N HIS A 91 -10.31 10.21 -15.43
CA HIS A 91 -9.96 8.88 -15.96
C HIS A 91 -9.00 8.93 -17.17
N GLU A 92 -8.92 10.07 -17.85
CA GLU A 92 -8.50 10.18 -19.26
C GLU A 92 -7.05 9.79 -19.60
N ASP A 93 -6.18 9.43 -18.65
CA ASP A 93 -4.85 8.94 -18.99
C ASP A 93 -4.26 7.92 -17.98
N ILE A 94 -5.09 6.97 -17.55
CA ILE A 94 -4.61 5.83 -16.72
C ILE A 94 -3.64 4.95 -17.50
N VAL A 95 -3.87 4.72 -18.81
CA VAL A 95 -2.98 3.90 -19.65
C VAL A 95 -1.61 4.56 -19.80
N GLY A 96 -1.54 5.89 -20.01
CA GLY A 96 -0.25 6.59 -20.05
C GLY A 96 0.49 6.48 -18.71
N LEU A 97 -0.22 6.51 -17.59
CA LEU A 97 0.38 6.26 -16.28
C LEU A 97 0.98 4.84 -16.17
N LEU A 98 0.27 3.81 -16.66
CA LEU A 98 0.77 2.43 -16.71
C LEU A 98 2.08 2.33 -17.49
N ASP A 99 2.14 2.93 -18.67
CA ASP A 99 3.33 2.89 -19.53
C ASP A 99 4.53 3.59 -18.87
N VAL A 100 4.29 4.76 -18.26
CA VAL A 100 5.35 5.54 -17.59
C VAL A 100 5.92 4.76 -16.40
N PHE A 101 5.08 4.10 -15.59
CA PHE A 101 5.54 3.20 -14.53
C PHE A 101 6.29 1.98 -15.08
N GLY A 102 5.75 1.33 -16.12
CA GLY A 102 6.37 0.17 -16.78
C GLY A 102 7.79 0.45 -17.29
N CYS A 103 8.01 1.60 -17.93
CA CYS A 103 9.33 2.04 -18.38
C CYS A 103 10.35 2.22 -17.23
N ARG A 104 9.89 2.31 -15.98
CA ARG A 104 10.72 2.46 -14.77
C ARG A 104 10.88 1.15 -13.99
N GLY A 105 10.45 0.02 -14.57
CA GLY A 105 10.64 -1.31 -14.02
C GLY A 105 9.56 -1.72 -13.01
N PHE A 106 8.42 -1.03 -13.00
CA PHE A 106 7.24 -1.46 -12.24
C PHE A 106 6.46 -2.47 -13.08
N GLU A 107 6.10 -3.58 -12.47
CA GLU A 107 5.24 -4.60 -13.09
C GLU A 107 3.80 -4.39 -12.60
N LEU A 108 2.86 -4.23 -13.52
CA LEU A 108 1.43 -4.12 -13.18
C LEU A 108 0.92 -5.49 -12.73
N ILE A 109 0.34 -5.54 -11.53
CA ILE A 109 -0.19 -6.76 -10.92
C ILE A 109 -1.70 -6.71 -10.66
N GLY A 110 -2.31 -5.53 -10.70
CA GLY A 110 -3.75 -5.41 -10.60
C GLY A 110 -4.30 -4.01 -10.77
N VAL A 111 -5.61 -3.94 -10.95
CA VAL A 111 -6.39 -2.69 -10.98
C VAL A 111 -7.72 -2.88 -10.24
N SER A 112 -8.14 -1.86 -9.51
CA SER A 112 -9.48 -1.80 -8.92
C SER A 112 -10.41 -0.96 -9.80
N VAL A 113 -11.57 -1.51 -10.14
CA VAL A 113 -12.53 -0.90 -11.07
C VAL A 113 -13.89 -0.75 -10.39
N VAL A 114 -14.51 0.41 -10.57
CA VAL A 114 -15.90 0.67 -10.20
C VAL A 114 -16.63 1.26 -11.40
N GLY A 115 -17.75 0.62 -11.79
CA GLY A 115 -18.43 0.89 -13.05
C GLY A 115 -17.49 0.64 -14.23
N ARG A 116 -17.15 1.70 -14.96
CA ARG A 116 -16.23 1.66 -16.12
C ARG A 116 -14.96 2.46 -15.90
N GLU A 117 -14.58 2.71 -14.65
CA GLU A 117 -13.39 3.52 -14.36
C GLU A 117 -12.45 2.79 -13.40
N VAL A 118 -11.15 2.91 -13.65
CA VAL A 118 -10.10 2.43 -12.76
C VAL A 118 -9.88 3.46 -11.65
N TYR A 119 -9.81 2.99 -10.40
CA TYR A 119 -9.61 3.81 -9.21
C TYR A 119 -8.35 3.48 -8.43
N GLU A 120 -7.74 2.32 -8.66
CA GLU A 120 -6.49 1.92 -8.06
C GLU A 120 -5.68 1.14 -9.08
N ILE A 121 -4.38 1.38 -9.09
CA ILE A 121 -3.42 0.64 -9.89
C ILE A 121 -2.37 0.08 -8.95
N SER A 122 -2.19 -1.24 -8.98
CA SER A 122 -1.25 -1.95 -8.12
C SER A 122 -0.07 -2.46 -8.92
N PHE A 123 1.12 -2.11 -8.48
CA PHE A 123 2.38 -2.53 -9.08
C PHE A 123 3.25 -3.32 -8.11
N VAL A 124 4.21 -4.04 -8.67
CA VAL A 124 5.39 -4.52 -7.95
C VAL A 124 6.63 -3.87 -8.53
N TYR A 125 7.44 -3.27 -7.66
CA TYR A 125 8.80 -2.85 -7.99
C TYR A 125 9.80 -3.73 -7.22
N ARG A 126 10.54 -4.57 -7.96
CA ARG A 126 11.41 -5.63 -7.41
C ARG A 126 10.61 -6.65 -6.56
N THR A 127 10.38 -6.34 -5.29
CA THR A 127 9.62 -7.19 -4.35
C THR A 127 8.64 -6.39 -3.50
N ILE A 128 8.44 -5.12 -3.83
CA ILE A 128 7.69 -4.15 -3.04
C ILE A 128 6.44 -3.80 -3.80
N ARG A 129 5.30 -3.89 -3.12
CA ARG A 129 4.02 -3.47 -3.68
C ARG A 129 3.90 -1.95 -3.63
N VAL A 130 3.40 -1.37 -4.70
CA VAL A 130 3.12 0.06 -4.79
C VAL A 130 1.73 0.25 -5.38
N ASP A 131 0.84 0.87 -4.62
CA ASP A 131 -0.55 1.14 -5.00
C ASP A 131 -0.71 2.64 -5.27
N ILE A 132 -1.32 2.96 -6.42
CA ILE A 132 -1.62 4.33 -6.85
C ILE A 132 -3.14 4.50 -6.93
N PHE A 133 -3.69 5.28 -6.01
CA PHE A 133 -5.12 5.59 -5.93
C PHE A 133 -5.46 6.83 -6.77
N ARG A 134 -6.46 6.71 -7.63
CA ARG A 134 -7.12 7.87 -8.24
C ARG A 134 -8.21 8.36 -7.31
N LEU A 135 -8.07 9.59 -6.86
CA LEU A 135 -9.11 10.32 -6.15
C LEU A 135 -9.90 11.16 -7.14
N VAL A 136 -11.22 11.18 -6.98
CA VAL A 136 -12.14 11.79 -7.94
C VAL A 136 -12.74 13.05 -7.35
N ASP A 137 -12.67 14.13 -8.12
CA ASP A 137 -13.38 15.37 -7.81
C ASP A 137 -14.89 15.15 -7.91
N SER A 138 -15.60 15.64 -6.91
CA SER A 138 -17.06 15.68 -6.84
C SER A 138 -17.51 17.07 -6.40
N VAL A 139 -18.83 17.30 -6.44
CA VAL A 139 -19.42 18.57 -5.99
C VAL A 139 -19.11 18.86 -4.52
N ASP A 140 -18.99 17.81 -3.71
CA ASP A 140 -18.80 17.89 -2.25
C ASP A 140 -17.32 17.84 -1.83
N GLY A 141 -16.41 17.55 -2.76
CA GLY A 141 -14.98 17.44 -2.51
C GLY A 141 -14.32 16.31 -3.31
N VAL A 142 -13.16 15.88 -2.84
CA VAL A 142 -12.33 14.81 -3.39
C VAL A 142 -12.70 13.50 -2.69
N GLY A 143 -13.13 12.51 -3.46
CA GLY A 143 -13.52 11.20 -2.95
C GLY A 143 -12.53 10.10 -3.30
N HIS A 144 -12.34 9.17 -2.36
CA HIS A 144 -11.76 7.86 -2.60
C HIS A 144 -12.87 6.86 -2.85
N VAL A 145 -12.75 6.08 -3.92
CA VAL A 145 -13.71 5.06 -4.31
C VAL A 145 -12.96 3.76 -4.56
N CYS A 146 -13.49 2.64 -4.06
CA CYS A 146 -12.82 1.35 -4.22
C CYS A 146 -13.81 0.18 -4.07
N PRO A 147 -13.64 -0.96 -4.76
CA PRO A 147 -14.41 -2.17 -4.51
C PRO A 147 -14.38 -2.56 -3.03
N ASN A 148 -15.48 -3.12 -2.51
CA ASN A 148 -15.59 -3.44 -1.09
C ASN A 148 -14.89 -4.75 -0.71
N PHE A 149 -13.57 -4.78 -0.87
CA PHE A 149 -12.73 -5.88 -0.38
C PHE A 149 -12.53 -5.85 1.15
N ARG A 150 -13.07 -4.83 1.82
CA ARG A 150 -12.93 -4.62 3.27
C ARG A 150 -13.95 -5.41 4.08
N THR A 151 -15.18 -5.50 3.59
CA THR A 151 -16.30 -6.13 4.33
C THR A 151 -17.08 -7.17 3.53
N SER A 152 -16.82 -7.31 2.23
CA SER A 152 -17.48 -8.29 1.37
C SER A 152 -16.48 -9.33 0.85
N LEU A 153 -16.96 -10.56 0.68
CA LEU A 153 -16.21 -11.62 0.00
C LEU A 153 -16.46 -11.53 -1.51
N PRO A 154 -15.42 -11.63 -2.36
CA PRO A 154 -15.61 -11.59 -3.80
C PRO A 154 -16.13 -12.91 -4.37
N VAL A 155 -16.80 -12.82 -5.51
CA VAL A 155 -16.92 -13.93 -6.46
C VAL A 155 -15.68 -13.91 -7.36
N ILE A 156 -14.91 -14.99 -7.32
CA ILE A 156 -13.66 -15.12 -8.09
C ILE A 156 -13.95 -15.79 -9.44
N MET A 157 -13.52 -15.17 -10.52
CA MET A 157 -13.65 -15.67 -11.89
C MET A 157 -12.29 -15.59 -12.61
N GLU A 158 -12.10 -16.40 -13.63
CA GLU A 158 -10.94 -16.30 -14.54
C GLU A 158 -11.42 -15.79 -15.90
N TYR A 159 -10.72 -14.79 -16.46
CA TYR A 159 -11.00 -14.25 -17.78
C TYR A 159 -9.69 -13.89 -18.48
N GLY A 160 -9.43 -14.48 -19.65
CA GLY A 160 -8.28 -14.12 -20.48
C GLY A 160 -6.92 -14.26 -19.78
N GLY A 161 -6.78 -15.18 -18.82
CA GLY A 161 -5.55 -15.38 -18.03
C GLY A 161 -5.43 -14.47 -16.79
N ALA A 162 -6.38 -13.57 -16.56
CA ALA A 162 -6.49 -12.75 -15.36
C ALA A 162 -7.58 -13.26 -14.42
N TYR A 163 -7.41 -13.01 -13.12
CA TYR A 163 -8.39 -13.29 -12.07
C TYR A 163 -9.21 -12.03 -11.77
N VAL A 164 -10.53 -12.17 -11.85
CA VAL A 164 -11.50 -11.12 -11.54
C VAL A 164 -12.13 -11.42 -10.19
N HIS A 165 -11.91 -10.55 -9.21
CA HIS A 165 -12.56 -10.59 -7.91
C HIS A 165 -13.73 -9.62 -7.94
N LYS A 166 -14.93 -10.12 -8.22
CA LYS A 166 -16.15 -9.31 -8.34
C LYS A 166 -16.81 -9.10 -6.98
N TYR A 167 -17.24 -7.87 -6.71
CA TYR A 167 -17.96 -7.49 -5.50
C TYR A 167 -19.34 -6.94 -5.87
N ASP A 168 -20.30 -7.05 -4.96
CA ASP A 168 -21.68 -6.58 -5.17
C ASP A 168 -21.84 -5.09 -4.82
N ASN A 169 -20.87 -4.52 -4.11
CA ASN A 169 -20.84 -3.14 -3.70
C ASN A 169 -19.40 -2.62 -3.60
N TYR A 170 -19.28 -1.31 -3.64
CA TYR A 170 -18.04 -0.57 -3.47
C TYR A 170 -18.22 0.44 -2.34
N PHE A 171 -17.12 0.99 -1.84
CA PHE A 171 -17.19 2.05 -0.83
C PHE A 171 -16.71 3.38 -1.39
N LYS A 172 -17.21 4.47 -0.79
CA LYS A 172 -16.74 5.83 -0.99
C LYS A 172 -16.37 6.45 0.36
N VAL A 173 -15.28 7.21 0.36
CA VAL A 173 -14.89 8.08 1.47
C VAL A 173 -14.56 9.45 0.88
N ASP A 174 -15.37 10.44 1.20
CA ASP A 174 -15.10 11.83 0.83
C ASP A 174 -14.01 12.39 1.75
N TYR A 175 -13.15 13.30 1.28
CA TYR A 175 -12.15 14.02 2.09
C TYR A 175 -12.27 15.55 1.98
N GLY A 176 -13.33 16.09 1.39
CA GLY A 176 -13.39 17.51 1.04
C GLY A 176 -12.28 17.88 0.05
N GLY A 177 -11.73 19.10 0.13
CA GLY A 177 -10.59 19.49 -0.70
C GLY A 177 -9.27 18.85 -0.24
N ILE A 178 -8.45 18.38 -1.19
CA ILE A 178 -7.06 17.97 -0.92
C ILE A 178 -6.11 19.01 -1.49
N GLU A 179 -5.54 19.80 -0.60
CA GLU A 179 -4.45 20.72 -0.91
C GLU A 179 -3.10 20.06 -0.63
N THR A 180 -2.14 20.28 -1.52
CA THR A 180 -0.76 19.81 -1.35
C THR A 180 0.22 20.97 -1.26
N CYS A 181 1.23 20.84 -0.39
CA CYS A 181 2.37 21.72 -0.32
C CYS A 181 3.64 21.04 -0.87
N ALA A 182 4.68 21.83 -1.12
CA ALA A 182 5.96 21.30 -1.53
C ALA A 182 6.57 20.41 -0.43
N GLY A 183 6.90 19.17 -0.77
CA GLY A 183 7.69 18.28 0.09
C GLY A 183 9.13 18.12 -0.41
N VAL A 184 9.90 17.27 0.25
CA VAL A 184 11.33 17.08 -0.05
C VAL A 184 11.55 16.37 -1.39
N ILE A 185 10.73 15.36 -1.69
CA ILE A 185 10.80 14.57 -2.94
C ILE A 185 9.47 14.65 -3.67
N LEU A 186 8.38 14.34 -2.98
CA LEU A 186 7.01 14.43 -3.48
C LEU A 186 6.28 15.59 -2.81
N PRO A 187 5.26 16.18 -3.46
CA PRO A 187 4.30 17.02 -2.77
C PRO A 187 3.63 16.23 -1.64
N MET A 188 3.28 16.93 -0.57
CA MET A 188 2.62 16.37 0.60
C MET A 188 1.26 17.02 0.77
N PRO A 189 0.21 16.28 1.16
CA PRO A 189 -1.00 16.92 1.67
C PRO A 189 -0.66 17.92 2.78
N THR A 190 -1.37 19.04 2.84
CA THR A 190 -1.25 19.96 3.98
C THR A 190 -1.54 19.20 5.28
N ARG A 191 -1.08 19.75 6.42
CA ARG A 191 -1.29 19.09 7.71
C ARG A 191 -2.78 18.88 7.99
N GLU A 192 -3.60 19.86 7.63
CA GLU A 192 -5.04 19.85 7.78
C GLU A 192 -5.68 18.75 6.91
N CYS A 193 -5.30 18.64 5.64
CA CYS A 193 -5.77 17.58 4.75
C CYS A 193 -5.32 16.19 5.22
N ALA A 194 -4.06 16.05 5.68
CA ALA A 194 -3.56 14.78 6.22
C ALA A 194 -4.35 14.33 7.45
N VAL A 195 -4.60 15.23 8.41
CA VAL A 195 -5.43 14.94 9.59
C VAL A 195 -6.84 14.51 9.17
N MET A 196 -7.45 15.20 8.22
CA MET A 196 -8.78 14.85 7.71
C MET A 196 -8.81 13.46 7.06
N ILE A 197 -7.82 13.12 6.23
CA ILE A 197 -7.70 11.78 5.65
C ILE A 197 -7.59 10.73 6.77
N PHE A 198 -6.75 10.98 7.79
CA PHE A 198 -6.57 10.04 8.88
C PHE A 198 -7.81 9.87 9.75
N GLU A 199 -8.49 10.96 10.11
CA GLU A 199 -9.70 10.88 10.94
C GLU A 199 -10.82 10.15 10.20
N ARG A 200 -10.96 10.37 8.88
CA ARG A 200 -11.99 9.69 8.08
C ARG A 200 -11.68 8.22 7.76
N HIS A 201 -10.40 7.81 7.81
CA HIS A 201 -9.99 6.44 7.46
C HIS A 201 -9.61 5.57 8.66
N TYR A 202 -8.97 6.15 9.67
CA TYR A 202 -8.42 5.46 10.84
C TYR A 202 -9.07 5.90 12.17
N GLY A 203 -9.96 6.90 12.14
CA GLY A 203 -10.61 7.46 13.31
C GLY A 203 -9.78 8.53 14.03
N VAL A 204 -10.40 9.21 15.01
CA VAL A 204 -9.79 10.32 15.77
C VAL A 204 -8.55 9.92 16.58
N ASP A 205 -8.35 8.62 16.82
CA ASP A 205 -7.23 8.08 17.56
C ASP A 205 -6.10 7.53 16.67
N TRP A 206 -6.05 7.93 15.39
CA TRP A 206 -5.04 7.54 14.39
C TRP A 206 -3.57 7.68 14.85
N LYS A 207 -3.30 8.57 15.81
CA LYS A 207 -1.97 8.77 16.40
C LYS A 207 -1.55 7.64 17.34
N VAL A 208 -2.49 6.82 17.81
CA VAL A 208 -2.24 5.73 18.75
C VAL A 208 -1.85 4.49 17.95
N PRO A 209 -0.62 3.96 18.11
CA PRO A 209 -0.22 2.73 17.43
C PRO A 209 -1.17 1.57 17.78
N LYS A 210 -1.61 0.82 16.77
CA LYS A 210 -2.48 -0.34 16.93
C LYS A 210 -1.71 -1.62 16.59
N ASN A 211 -2.11 -2.72 17.21
CA ASN A 211 -1.50 -4.04 17.01
C ASN A 211 -2.25 -4.91 15.96
N ARG A 212 -3.22 -4.31 15.26
CA ARG A 212 -4.04 -4.93 14.22
C ARG A 212 -4.53 -3.83 13.27
N ASP A 213 -5.02 -4.24 12.11
CA ASP A 213 -5.70 -3.35 11.17
C ASP A 213 -6.79 -2.55 11.87
N PHE A 214 -6.80 -1.24 11.62
CA PHE A 214 -7.62 -0.28 12.35
C PHE A 214 -8.22 0.74 11.37
N ILE A 215 -9.06 0.25 10.49
CA ILE A 215 -9.90 1.13 9.67
C ILE A 215 -11.14 1.46 10.46
N ASP A 216 -11.51 2.74 10.47
CA ASP A 216 -12.77 3.22 11.01
C ASP A 216 -13.75 3.44 9.86
N TYR A 217 -14.85 2.68 9.87
CA TYR A 217 -15.84 2.73 8.80
C TYR A 217 -16.92 3.81 9.00
N GLU A 218 -16.81 4.67 10.03
CA GLU A 218 -17.80 5.73 10.31
C GLU A 218 -18.08 6.63 9.09
N PHE A 219 -17.05 6.95 8.30
CA PHE A 219 -17.16 7.83 7.14
C PHE A 219 -17.28 7.09 5.80
N TYR A 220 -17.47 5.78 5.84
CA TYR A 220 -17.57 4.95 4.64
C TYR A 220 -19.04 4.86 4.20
N GLU A 221 -19.28 5.27 2.96
CA GLU A 221 -20.55 4.99 2.29
C GLU A 221 -20.40 3.74 1.43
N PHE A 222 -21.19 2.71 1.70
CA PHE A 222 -21.23 1.49 0.89
C PHE A 222 -22.37 1.59 -0.13
N VAL A 223 -22.01 1.50 -1.41
CA VAL A 223 -22.92 1.72 -2.54
C VAL A 223 -23.02 0.46 -3.38
N GLU A 224 -24.24 0.01 -3.64
CA GLU A 224 -24.49 -1.08 -4.59
C GLU A 224 -24.07 -0.66 -6.00
N GLY A 225 -23.36 -1.54 -6.69
CA GLY A 225 -22.93 -1.27 -8.06
C GLY A 225 -21.85 -2.22 -8.55
N GLU A 226 -21.67 -2.23 -9.87
CA GLU A 226 -20.65 -3.05 -10.51
C GLU A 226 -19.26 -2.60 -10.09
N CYS A 227 -18.50 -3.52 -9.50
CA CYS A 227 -17.12 -3.28 -9.13
C CYS A 227 -16.35 -4.60 -9.01
N PHE A 228 -15.05 -4.54 -9.27
CA PHE A 228 -14.18 -5.70 -9.21
C PHE A 228 -12.72 -5.27 -9.08
N ILE A 229 -11.89 -6.21 -8.67
CA ILE A 229 -10.45 -6.09 -8.76
C ILE A 229 -9.96 -7.11 -9.78
N LEU A 230 -9.14 -6.66 -10.72
CA LEU A 230 -8.49 -7.51 -11.71
C LEU A 230 -7.05 -7.75 -11.27
N HIS A 231 -6.62 -9.01 -11.26
CA HIS A 231 -5.24 -9.43 -10.96
C HIS A 231 -4.70 -10.31 -12.08
N GLY A 232 -3.43 -10.18 -12.43
CA GLY A 232 -2.85 -10.98 -13.50
C GLY A 232 -1.54 -10.42 -14.02
N ARG A 233 -1.09 -10.94 -15.17
CA ARG A 233 0.06 -10.37 -15.87
C ARG A 233 -0.32 -9.02 -16.46
N SER A 234 0.65 -8.11 -16.53
CA SER A 234 0.49 -6.77 -17.10
C SER A 234 -0.24 -6.78 -18.46
N GLU A 235 0.17 -7.67 -19.38
CA GLU A 235 -0.41 -7.78 -20.73
C GLU A 235 -1.91 -8.16 -20.71
N ASP A 236 -2.29 -9.09 -19.82
CA ASP A 236 -3.67 -9.57 -19.71
C ASP A 236 -4.56 -8.46 -19.10
N ILE A 237 -4.04 -7.74 -18.10
CA ILE A 237 -4.72 -6.60 -17.48
C ILE A 237 -4.92 -5.45 -18.49
N VAL A 238 -3.87 -5.06 -19.20
CA VAL A 238 -3.94 -3.99 -20.20
C VAL A 238 -4.87 -4.38 -21.36
N GLY A 239 -4.81 -5.63 -21.81
CA GLY A 239 -5.74 -6.16 -22.81
C GLY A 239 -7.19 -6.06 -22.37
N TRP A 240 -7.47 -6.39 -21.10
CA TRP A 240 -8.80 -6.26 -20.53
C TRP A 240 -9.28 -4.80 -20.47
N ILE A 241 -8.43 -3.88 -19.97
CA ILE A 241 -8.74 -2.44 -19.88
C ILE A 241 -9.14 -1.91 -21.25
N ASN A 242 -8.33 -2.17 -22.28
CA ASN A 242 -8.59 -1.68 -23.64
C ASN A 242 -9.84 -2.30 -24.30
N GLU A 243 -10.28 -3.48 -23.87
CA GLU A 243 -11.47 -4.14 -24.44
C GLU A 243 -12.78 -3.68 -23.76
N LYS A 244 -12.73 -3.35 -22.47
CA LYS A 244 -13.93 -3.22 -21.62
C LYS A 244 -14.19 -1.82 -21.07
N LEU A 245 -13.15 -0.99 -20.96
CA LEU A 245 -13.26 0.40 -20.49
C LEU A 245 -13.22 1.35 -21.69
#